data_AF-A0A1K0GEV8-F1
#
_entry.id   AF-A0A1K0GEV8-F1
#
_cell.length_a   1.000
_cell.length_b   1.000
_cell.length_c   1.000
_cell.angle_alpha   90.00
_cell.angle_beta   90.00
_cell.angle_gamma   90.00
#
_symmetry.space_group_name_H-M   'P 1'
#
loop_
_entity.id
_entity.type
_entity.pdbx_description
1 polymer ?
#
loop_
_entity_poly.entity_id
_entity_poly.type
_entity_poly.pdbx_seq_one_letter_code
_entity_poly.pdbx_strand_id
1 'polypeptide(L)'
;MKVDLKDRRIVIGVAVAVVVLVGLAIGRSAQDAGPGRLDDGAERACTAFAAGYADAGTKTARLSLADEVGKRAADSGNARIAERATALGRSANETATAWKADATAFTQACRDAGWSSTG
;
A
#
# COMPACT_ATOMS: atom_id res chain seq x y z
N MET A 1 -7.72 46.89 -5.36
CA MET A 1 -6.93 45.99 -4.50
C MET A 1 -5.67 45.61 -5.23
N LYS A 2 -4.51 45.94 -4.65
CA LYS A 2 -3.19 45.75 -5.25
C LYS A 2 -2.67 44.43 -4.67
N VAL A 3 -2.63 43.38 -5.49
CA VAL A 3 -2.21 42.05 -5.03
C VAL A 3 -0.70 41.97 -5.18
N ASP A 4 0.02 41.96 -4.05
CA ASP A 4 1.47 41.91 -4.01
C ASP A 4 1.99 40.60 -4.62
N LEU A 5 3.06 40.67 -5.42
CA LEU A 5 3.64 39.50 -6.10
C LEU A 5 4.09 38.39 -5.13
N LYS A 6 4.31 38.73 -3.86
CA LYS A 6 4.66 37.79 -2.79
C LYS A 6 3.46 36.89 -2.41
N ASP A 7 2.24 37.42 -2.46
CA ASP A 7 1.00 36.66 -2.26
C ASP A 7 0.76 35.66 -3.41
N ARG A 8 1.08 36.03 -4.66
CA ARG A 8 0.91 35.10 -5.80
C ARG A 8 1.77 33.84 -5.69
N ARG A 9 2.98 33.91 -5.13
CA ARG A 9 3.82 32.71 -4.93
C ARG A 9 3.25 31.79 -3.85
N ILE A 10 2.65 32.36 -2.81
CA ILE A 10 1.97 31.60 -1.75
C ILE A 10 0.72 30.93 -2.31
N VAL A 11 -0.07 31.65 -3.13
CA VAL A 11 -1.29 31.11 -3.76
C VAL A 11 -0.97 29.93 -4.69
N ILE A 12 0.12 29.99 -5.47
CA ILE A 12 0.52 28.89 -6.37
C ILE A 12 1.03 27.68 -5.57
N GLY A 13 1.83 27.90 -4.51
CA GLY A 13 2.31 26.82 -3.64
C GLY A 13 1.19 26.06 -2.93
N VAL A 14 0.17 26.80 -2.47
CA VAL A 14 -1.03 26.21 -1.83
C VAL A 14 -1.90 25.47 -2.86
N ALA A 15 -2.05 25.99 -4.08
CA ALA A 15 -2.84 25.33 -5.11
C ALA A 15 -2.26 23.95 -5.51
N VAL A 16 -0.93 23.81 -5.62
CA VAL A 16 -0.30 22.51 -5.90
C VAL A 16 -0.47 21.53 -4.74
N ALA A 17 -0.32 21.99 -3.49
CA ALA A 17 -0.50 21.13 -2.32
C ALA A 17 -1.95 20.62 -2.20
N VAL A 18 -2.95 21.45 -2.52
CA VAL A 18 -4.37 21.05 -2.51
C VAL A 18 -4.67 20.05 -3.63
N VAL A 19 -4.10 20.20 -4.83
CA VAL A 19 -4.30 19.23 -5.93
C VAL A 19 -3.67 17.87 -5.60
N VAL A 20 -2.51 17.83 -4.94
CA VAL A 20 -1.91 16.57 -4.46
C VAL A 20 -2.78 15.92 -3.38
N LEU A 21 -3.37 16.71 -2.47
CA LEU A 21 -4.25 16.20 -1.42
C LEU A 21 -5.60 15.70 -1.94
N VAL A 22 -6.18 16.34 -2.97
CA VAL A 22 -7.43 15.89 -3.61
C VAL A 22 -7.19 14.66 -4.49
N GLY A 23 -6.03 14.56 -5.17
CA GLY A 23 -5.63 13.34 -5.89
C GLY A 23 -5.47 12.13 -4.95
N LEU A 24 -4.97 12.36 -3.72
CA LEU A 24 -4.89 11.36 -2.65
C LEU A 24 -6.24 10.97 -2.05
N ALA A 25 -7.29 11.78 -2.24
CA ALA A 25 -8.63 11.51 -1.74
C ALA A 25 -9.51 10.74 -2.73
N ILE A 26 -9.36 10.96 -4.05
CA ILE A 26 -10.14 10.24 -5.07
C ILE A 26 -9.68 8.76 -5.21
N GLY A 27 -8.50 8.42 -4.72
CA GLY A 27 -8.06 7.02 -4.56
C GLY A 27 -8.62 6.30 -3.32
N ARG A 28 -9.38 6.99 -2.45
CA ARG A 28 -10.00 6.41 -1.24
C ARG A 28 -11.51 6.27 -1.39
N SER A 29 -11.95 5.71 -2.51
CA SER A 29 -13.30 5.17 -2.65
C SER A 29 -13.25 3.64 -2.57
N ALA A 30 -12.40 3.08 -1.71
CA ALA A 30 -12.63 1.74 -1.19
C ALA A 30 -13.67 1.94 -0.09
N GLN A 31 -14.93 1.74 -0.46
CA GLN A 31 -16.05 1.49 0.44
C GLN A 31 -15.54 0.70 1.66
N ASP A 32 -15.94 1.07 2.88
CA ASP A 32 -15.65 0.37 4.14
C ASP A 32 -16.13 -1.10 4.09
N ALA A 33 -15.51 -1.92 3.25
CA ALA A 33 -15.42 -3.34 3.46
C ALA A 33 -14.56 -3.46 4.71
N GLY A 34 -15.13 -4.04 5.76
CA GLY A 34 -14.39 -4.36 6.99
C GLY A 34 -13.11 -5.15 6.66
N PRO A 35 -12.30 -5.50 7.66
CA PRO A 35 -10.98 -6.12 7.44
C PRO A 35 -10.99 -7.42 6.62
N GLY A 36 -12.18 -7.98 6.36
CA GLY A 36 -12.36 -9.26 5.70
C GLY A 36 -12.01 -10.40 6.67
N ARG A 37 -12.42 -11.61 6.32
CA ARG A 37 -11.96 -12.80 7.05
C ARG A 37 -10.53 -13.10 6.61
N LEU A 38 -9.68 -13.54 7.53
CA LEU A 38 -8.44 -14.22 7.18
C LEU A 38 -8.80 -15.63 6.67
N ASP A 39 -8.83 -15.79 5.36
CA ASP A 39 -8.88 -17.11 4.71
C ASP A 39 -7.47 -17.63 4.41
N ASP A 40 -7.38 -18.89 3.98
CA ASP A 40 -6.11 -19.56 3.70
C ASP A 40 -5.23 -18.78 2.69
N GLY A 41 -5.83 -18.16 1.67
CA GLY A 41 -5.10 -17.37 0.68
C GLY A 41 -4.49 -16.12 1.30
N ALA A 42 -5.28 -15.40 2.09
CA ALA A 42 -4.83 -14.24 2.85
C ALA A 42 -3.75 -14.60 3.87
N GLU A 43 -3.92 -15.68 4.62
CA GLU A 43 -2.94 -16.15 5.61
C GLU A 43 -1.60 -16.47 4.93
N ARG A 44 -1.62 -17.26 3.85
CA ARG A 44 -0.39 -17.59 3.12
C ARG A 44 0.27 -16.34 2.53
N ALA A 45 -0.51 -15.37 2.04
CA ALA A 45 0.03 -14.10 1.53
C ALA A 45 0.72 -13.30 2.64
N CYS A 46 0.08 -13.17 3.81
CA CYS A 46 0.63 -12.49 4.97
C CYS A 46 1.91 -13.17 5.50
N THR A 47 1.89 -14.50 5.60
CA THR A 47 3.05 -15.29 6.05
C THR A 47 4.22 -15.22 5.07
N ALA A 48 3.96 -15.34 3.76
CA ALA A 48 5.00 -15.22 2.75
C ALA A 48 5.64 -13.84 2.73
N PHE A 49 4.82 -12.79 2.82
CA PHE A 49 5.31 -11.42 2.93
C PHE A 49 6.22 -11.25 4.15
N ALA A 50 5.77 -11.71 5.32
CA ALA A 50 6.54 -11.59 6.56
C ALA A 50 7.88 -12.35 6.50
N ALA A 51 7.88 -13.54 5.89
CA ALA A 51 9.10 -14.34 5.72
C ALA A 51 10.10 -13.69 4.77
N GLY A 52 9.64 -13.16 3.63
CA GLY A 52 10.53 -12.61 2.59
C GLY A 52 10.90 -11.14 2.76
N TYR A 53 10.20 -10.38 3.62
CA TYR A 53 10.37 -8.93 3.68
C TYR A 53 11.79 -8.49 4.07
N ALA A 54 12.42 -9.21 4.99
CA ALA A 54 13.79 -8.91 5.43
C ALA A 54 14.81 -9.04 4.27
N ASP A 55 14.59 -9.99 3.36
CA ASP A 55 15.46 -10.26 2.21
C ASP A 55 15.10 -9.40 0.98
N ALA A 56 13.95 -8.70 1.00
CA ALA A 56 13.48 -7.80 -0.06
C ALA A 56 14.21 -6.43 -0.09
N GLY A 57 15.53 -6.43 0.09
CA GLY A 57 16.37 -5.24 0.11
C GLY A 57 16.59 -4.60 -1.25
N THR A 58 16.61 -5.39 -2.33
CA THR A 58 16.85 -4.95 -3.71
C THR A 58 15.55 -4.86 -4.52
N LYS A 59 15.56 -4.10 -5.63
CA LYS A 59 14.40 -4.00 -6.52
C LYS A 59 13.90 -5.38 -7.00
N THR A 60 14.82 -6.23 -7.45
CA THR A 60 14.50 -7.60 -7.91
C THR A 60 13.88 -8.44 -6.80
N ALA A 61 14.42 -8.37 -5.57
CA ALA A 61 13.88 -9.11 -4.44
C ALA A 61 12.48 -8.63 -4.04
N ARG A 62 12.21 -7.32 -4.11
CA ARG A 62 10.87 -6.75 -3.87
C ARG A 62 9.86 -7.22 -4.91
N LEU A 63 10.24 -7.20 -6.19
CA LEU A 63 9.38 -7.67 -7.28
C LEU A 63 9.06 -9.15 -7.13
N SER A 64 10.08 -9.97 -6.80
CA SER A 64 9.90 -11.39 -6.54
C SER A 64 8.94 -11.63 -5.38
N LEU A 65 9.14 -10.96 -4.25
CA LEU A 65 8.26 -11.10 -3.09
C LEU A 65 6.83 -10.63 -3.38
N ALA A 66 6.68 -9.49 -4.07
CA ALA A 66 5.38 -8.95 -4.40
C ALA A 66 4.59 -9.86 -5.36
N ASP A 67 5.27 -10.49 -6.32
CA ASP A 67 4.66 -11.50 -7.21
C ASP A 67 4.20 -12.74 -6.41
N GLU A 68 5.04 -13.22 -5.50
CA GLU A 68 4.73 -14.35 -4.60
C GLU A 68 3.52 -14.08 -3.71
N VAL A 69 3.46 -12.87 -3.14
CA VAL A 69 2.37 -12.41 -2.28
C VAL A 69 1.10 -12.19 -3.09
N GLY A 70 1.22 -11.58 -4.27
CA GLY A 70 0.11 -11.35 -5.20
C GLY A 70 -0.55 -12.65 -5.66
N LYS A 71 0.24 -13.67 -6.00
CA LYS A 71 -0.27 -15.01 -6.36
C LYS A 71 -1.09 -15.63 -5.24
N ARG A 72 -0.62 -15.56 -3.99
CA ARG A 72 -1.34 -16.11 -2.84
C ARG A 72 -2.60 -15.32 -2.50
N ALA A 73 -2.52 -13.99 -2.59
CA ALA A 73 -3.65 -13.11 -2.32
C ALA A 73 -4.73 -13.21 -3.42
N ALA A 74 -4.37 -13.60 -4.65
CA ALA A 74 -5.34 -13.81 -5.73
C ALA A 74 -6.33 -14.95 -5.45
N ASP A 75 -5.92 -15.95 -4.65
CA ASP A 75 -6.79 -17.04 -4.21
C ASP A 75 -7.64 -16.66 -2.98
N SER A 76 -7.47 -15.45 -2.45
CA SER A 76 -8.15 -14.99 -1.23
C SER A 76 -9.50 -14.33 -1.54
N GLY A 77 -10.48 -14.57 -0.66
CA GLY A 77 -11.73 -13.81 -0.61
C GLY A 77 -11.58 -12.46 0.11
N ASN A 78 -10.41 -12.16 0.68
CA ASN A 78 -10.12 -10.91 1.37
C ASN A 78 -9.68 -9.82 0.38
N ALA A 79 -10.66 -9.05 -0.12
CA ALA A 79 -10.42 -7.97 -1.07
C ALA A 79 -9.40 -6.93 -0.58
N ARG A 80 -9.40 -6.60 0.72
CA ARG A 80 -8.47 -5.61 1.30
C ARG A 80 -7.03 -6.10 1.24
N ILE A 81 -6.78 -7.38 1.54
CA ILE A 81 -5.44 -7.97 1.43
C ILE A 81 -5.02 -8.09 -0.04
N ALA A 82 -5.91 -8.49 -0.94
CA ALA A 82 -5.64 -8.56 -2.38
C ALA A 82 -5.31 -7.18 -3.00
N GLU A 83 -6.04 -6.13 -2.61
CA GLU A 83 -5.75 -4.76 -3.03
C GLU A 83 -4.38 -4.28 -2.52
N ARG A 84 -4.04 -4.58 -1.27
CA ARG A 84 -2.74 -4.22 -0.68
C ARG A 84 -1.59 -5.02 -1.30
N ALA A 85 -1.81 -6.29 -1.64
CA ALA A 85 -0.84 -7.10 -2.39
C ALA A 85 -0.60 -6.50 -3.80
N THR A 86 -1.66 -6.00 -4.45
CA THR A 86 -1.53 -5.31 -5.74
C THR A 86 -0.74 -4.00 -5.61
N ALA A 87 -0.99 -3.23 -4.54
CA ALA A 87 -0.24 -2.00 -4.26
C ALA A 87 1.26 -2.30 -4.03
N LEU A 88 1.59 -3.36 -3.29
CA LEU A 88 2.96 -3.87 -3.15
C LEU A 88 3.60 -4.15 -4.51
N GLY A 89 2.93 -4.87 -5.39
CA GLY A 89 3.44 -5.16 -6.74
C GLY A 89 3.79 -3.90 -7.52
N ARG A 90 2.96 -2.85 -7.43
CA ARG A 90 3.22 -1.56 -8.07
C ARG A 90 4.44 -0.87 -7.47
N SER A 91 4.50 -0.73 -6.14
CA SER A 91 5.60 -0.01 -5.48
C SER A 91 6.92 -0.77 -5.43
N ALA A 92 6.91 -2.10 -5.62
CA ALA A 92 8.13 -2.89 -5.79
C ALA A 92 9.00 -2.39 -6.96
N ASN A 93 8.38 -1.84 -8.01
CA ASN A 93 9.08 -1.30 -9.18
C ASN A 93 9.54 0.17 -9.00
N GLU A 94 9.02 0.86 -7.99
CA GLU A 94 9.20 2.29 -7.72
C GLU A 94 10.43 2.54 -6.82
N THR A 95 10.26 3.27 -5.72
CA THR A 95 11.31 3.61 -4.76
C THR A 95 11.25 2.71 -3.53
N ALA A 96 12.38 2.59 -2.82
CA ALA A 96 12.43 1.87 -1.55
C ALA A 96 11.47 2.46 -0.50
N THR A 97 11.25 3.78 -0.52
CA THR A 97 10.34 4.46 0.40
C THR A 97 8.88 4.09 0.09
N ALA A 98 8.48 4.10 -1.19
CA ALA A 98 7.14 3.69 -1.60
C ALA A 98 6.86 2.22 -1.22
N TRP A 99 7.80 1.34 -1.51
CA TRP A 99 7.74 -0.07 -1.12
C TRP A 99 7.54 -0.25 0.39
N LYS A 100 8.30 0.48 1.23
CA LYS A 100 8.18 0.42 2.69
C LYS A 100 6.83 0.92 3.20
N ALA A 101 6.26 1.95 2.57
CA ALA A 101 4.94 2.46 2.93
C ALA A 101 3.85 1.41 2.65
N ASP A 102 3.86 0.81 1.46
CA ASP A 102 2.88 -0.22 1.09
C ASP A 102 3.08 -1.53 1.87
N ALA A 103 4.32 -1.90 2.17
CA ALA A 103 4.67 -2.98 3.11
C ALA A 103 4.05 -2.81 4.48
N THR A 104 4.10 -1.59 5.01
CA THR A 104 3.48 -1.25 6.29
C THR A 104 1.96 -1.37 6.19
N ALA A 105 1.35 -0.83 5.13
CA ALA A 105 -0.09 -0.90 4.91
C ALA A 105 -0.60 -2.34 4.70
N PHE A 106 0.15 -3.18 3.99
CA PHE A 106 -0.15 -4.59 3.81
C PHE A 106 -0.08 -5.35 5.14
N THR A 107 0.98 -5.13 5.92
CA THR A 107 1.13 -5.73 7.25
C THR A 107 -0.01 -5.33 8.19
N GLN A 108 -0.46 -4.07 8.13
CA GLN A 108 -1.62 -3.60 8.88
C GLN A 108 -2.89 -4.32 8.43
N ALA A 109 -3.14 -4.46 7.13
CA ALA A 109 -4.31 -5.20 6.62
C ALA A 109 -4.31 -6.67 7.08
N CYS A 110 -3.15 -7.32 7.11
CA CYS A 110 -2.99 -8.66 7.67
C CYS A 110 -3.41 -8.70 9.15
N ARG A 111 -2.89 -7.79 9.98
CA ARG A 111 -3.22 -7.72 11.41
C ARG A 111 -4.69 -7.38 11.66
N ASP A 112 -5.25 -6.45 10.89
CA ASP A 112 -6.66 -6.07 10.95
C ASP A 112 -7.58 -7.27 10.64
N ALA A 113 -7.15 -8.16 9.73
CA ALA A 113 -7.84 -9.42 9.40
C ALA A 113 -7.67 -10.51 10.47
N GLY A 114 -6.82 -10.29 11.48
CA GLY A 114 -6.55 -11.23 12.57
C GLY A 114 -5.31 -12.10 12.35
N TRP A 115 -4.47 -11.81 11.35
CA TRP A 115 -3.21 -12.52 11.17
C TRP A 115 -2.23 -12.14 12.29
N SER A 116 -1.75 -13.17 13.01
CA SER A 116 -0.58 -13.08 13.87
C SER A 116 0.56 -13.83 13.20
N SER A 117 1.77 -13.30 13.27
CA SER A 117 2.99 -14.05 12.97
C SER A 117 3.19 -15.09 14.07
N THR A 118 2.37 -16.14 14.07
CA THR A 118 2.62 -17.33 14.86
C THR A 118 3.92 -17.91 14.32
N GLY A 119 4.95 -17.89 15.17
CA GLY A 119 6.32 -18.26 14.83
C GLY A 119 6.50 -19.72 14.44
#